data_AF-A0A5J6FD23-F1
#
_entry.id   AF-A0A5J6FD23-F1
#
_cell.length_a   1.000
_cell.length_b   1.000
_cell.length_c   1.000
_cell.angle_alpha   90.00
_cell.angle_beta   90.00
_cell.angle_gamma   90.00
#
_symmetry.space_group_name_H-M   'P 1'
#
loop_
_entity.id
_entity.type
_entity.pdbx_description
1 polymer ?
#
loop_
_entity_poly.entity_id
_entity_poly.type
_entity_poly.pdbx_seq_one_letter_code
_entity_poly.pdbx_strand_id
1 'polypeptide(L)' 'MPVLPALLQDAATLAAAGGTLYTAVLAAVALTSVLAATPDRRRDARATLTILMRRRPPR' A
#
# COMPACT_ATOMS: atom_id res chain seq x y z
N MET A 1 1.08 -37.34 -2.00
CA MET A 1 1.43 -35.90 -2.15
C MET A 1 1.07 -35.20 -0.85
N PRO A 2 2.04 -34.66 -0.09
CA PRO A 2 1.75 -34.03 1.18
C PRO A 2 0.99 -32.71 0.94
N VAL A 3 -0.28 -32.67 1.33
CA VAL A 3 -1.21 -31.56 1.06
C VAL A 3 -0.88 -30.31 1.89
N LEU A 4 -0.44 -30.51 3.14
CA LEU A 4 -0.11 -29.43 4.05
C LEU A 4 1.00 -28.48 3.56
N PRO A 5 2.18 -28.97 3.11
CA PRO A 5 3.23 -28.07 2.60
C PRO A 5 2.82 -27.33 1.32
N ALA A 6 1.99 -27.92 0.46
CA ALA A 6 1.47 -27.24 -0.72
C ALA A 6 0.56 -26.06 -0.32
N LEU A 7 -0.37 -26.29 0.61
CA LEU A 7 -1.25 -25.23 1.11
C LEU A 7 -0.49 -24.09 1.81
N LEU A 8 0.57 -24.41 2.56
CA LEU A 8 1.41 -23.38 3.20
C LEU A 8 2.16 -22.54 2.16
N GLN A 9 2.65 -23.16 1.09
CA GLN A 9 3.33 -22.46 0.01
C GLN A 9 2.37 -21.56 -0.79
N ASP A 10 1.16 -22.03 -1.08
CA ASP A 10 0.14 -21.23 -1.76
C ASP A 10 -0.33 -20.05 -0.89
N ALA A 11 -0.50 -20.26 0.42
CA ALA A 11 -0.83 -19.18 1.34
C ALA A 11 0.30 -18.14 1.44
N ALA A 12 1.56 -18.59 1.51
CA ALA A 12 2.72 -17.72 1.58
C ALA A 12 2.90 -16.91 0.29
N THR A 13 2.74 -17.54 -0.88
CA THR A 13 2.81 -16.86 -2.17
C THR A 13 1.68 -15.84 -2.35
N LEU A 14 0.46 -16.18 -1.94
CA LEU A 14 -0.67 -15.26 -1.99
C LEU A 14 -0.47 -14.07 -1.03
N ALA A 15 -0.02 -14.31 0.19
CA ALA A 15 0.28 -13.25 1.16
C ALA A 15 1.41 -12.33 0.67
N ALA A 16 2.47 -12.91 0.08
CA ALA A 16 3.56 -12.14 -0.51
C ALA A 16 3.10 -11.31 -1.71
N ALA A 17 2.29 -11.89 -2.60
CA ALA A 17 1.72 -11.18 -3.75
C ALA A 17 0.80 -10.03 -3.31
N GLY A 18 -0.09 -10.27 -2.36
CA GLY A 18 -0.97 -9.24 -1.80
C GLY A 18 -0.17 -8.13 -1.09
N GLY A 19 0.81 -8.50 -0.28
CA GLY A 19 1.68 -7.57 0.43
C GLY A 19 2.51 -6.70 -0.52
N THR A 20 3.10 -7.30 -1.55
CA THR A 20 3.88 -6.57 -2.57
C THR A 20 3.03 -5.63 -3.41
N LEU A 21 1.82 -6.05 -3.81
CA LEU A 21 0.89 -5.18 -4.53
C LEU A 21 0.47 -3.99 -3.66
N TYR A 22 0.13 -4.23 -2.40
CA TYR A 22 -0.27 -3.18 -1.48
C TYR A 22 0.86 -2.16 -1.23
N THR A 23 2.09 -2.63 -1.01
CA THR A 23 3.24 -1.74 -0.81
C THR A 23 3.61 -1.00 -2.09
N ALA A 24 3.52 -1.64 -3.26
CA ALA A 24 3.74 -0.99 -4.55
C ALA A 24 2.73 0.14 -4.80
N VAL A 25 1.45 -0.09 -4.52
CA VAL A 25 0.42 0.95 -4.64
C VAL A 25 0.69 2.10 -3.66
N LEU A 26 1.00 1.81 -2.40
CA LEU A 26 1.34 2.86 -1.44
C LEU A 26 2.58 3.66 -1.85
N ALA A 27 3.62 3.00 -2.37
CA ALA A 27 4.82 3.65 -2.86
C ALA A 27 4.53 4.54 -4.07
N ALA A 28 3.70 4.06 -5.02
CA ALA A 28 3.27 4.84 -6.18
C ALA A 28 2.49 6.09 -5.74
N VAL A 29 1.52 5.94 -4.83
CA VAL A 29 0.74 7.06 -4.28
C VAL A 29 1.66 8.06 -3.56
N ALA A 30 2.60 7.57 -2.74
CA ALA A 30 3.58 8.41 -2.06
C ALA A 30 4.48 9.18 -3.02
N LEU A 31 5.01 8.51 -4.05
CA LEU A 31 5.81 9.13 -5.10
C LEU A 31 5.01 10.19 -5.85
N THR A 32 3.78 9.89 -6.28
CA THR A 32 2.91 10.90 -6.93
C THR A 32 2.58 12.07 -6.00
N SER A 33 2.42 11.83 -4.70
CA SER A 33 2.21 12.89 -3.70
C SER A 33 3.42 13.82 -3.58
N VAL A 34 4.63 13.27 -3.62
CA VAL A 34 5.88 14.05 -3.56
C VAL A 34 6.15 14.79 -4.87
N LEU A 35 5.93 14.14 -6.02
CA LEU A 35 6.15 14.69 -7.37
C LEU A 35 5.07 15.69 -7.80
N ALA A 36 3.91 15.75 -7.13
CA ALA A 36 2.88 16.73 -7.44
C ALA A 36 3.44 18.16 -7.27
N ALA A 37 3.48 18.89 -8.39
CA ALA A 37 4.17 20.17 -8.54
C ALA A 37 3.50 21.36 -7.83
N THR A 38 2.26 21.23 -7.36
CA THR A 38 1.50 22.32 -6.72
C THR A 38 1.25 22.05 -5.24
N PRO A 39 1.43 23.05 -4.35
CA PRO A 39 1.26 22.89 -2.91
C PRO A 39 -0.16 22.46 -2.51
N ASP A 40 -1.20 22.86 -3.26
CA ASP A 40 -2.57 22.37 -3.05
C ASP A 40 -2.74 20.88 -3.38
N ARG A 41 -2.14 20.39 -4.48
CA ARG A 41 -2.19 18.95 -4.83
C ARG A 41 -1.42 18.08 -3.86
N ARG A 42 -0.35 18.59 -3.23
CA ARG A 42 0.38 17.91 -2.15
C ARG A 42 -0.50 17.68 -0.92
N ARG A 43 -1.43 18.59 -0.63
CA ARG A 43 -2.33 18.52 0.54
C ARG A 43 -3.40 17.45 0.33
N ASP A 44 -4.00 17.41 -0.85
CA ASP A 44 -4.97 16.36 -1.23
C ASP A 44 -4.30 14.98 -1.27
N ALA A 45 -3.12 14.88 -1.88
CA ALA A 45 -2.42 13.61 -1.95
C ALA A 45 -2.00 13.10 -0.56
N ARG A 46 -1.64 13.99 0.38
CA ARG A 46 -1.43 13.63 1.80
C ARG A 46 -2.72 13.19 2.48
N ALA A 47 -3.85 13.84 2.22
CA ALA A 47 -5.15 13.43 2.76
C ALA A 47 -5.54 12.03 2.27
N THR A 48 -5.37 11.75 0.97
CA THR A 48 -5.59 10.41 0.39
C THR A 48 -4.65 9.37 0.99
N LEU A 49 -3.37 9.70 1.18
CA LEU A 49 -2.40 8.82 1.85
C LEU A 49 -2.77 8.56 3.32
N THR A 50 -3.28 9.58 4.01
CA THR A 50 -3.73 9.49 5.41
C THR A 50 -4.94 8.57 5.53
N ILE A 51 -5.88 8.64 4.59
CA ILE A 51 -7.04 7.74 4.48
C ILE A 51 -6.58 6.31 4.15
N LEU A 52 -5.74 6.13 3.14
CA LEU A 52 -5.20 4.83 2.73
C LEU A 52 -4.41 4.16 3.86
N MET A 53 -3.59 4.92 4.59
CA MET A 53 -2.84 4.42 5.74
C MET A 53 -3.66 4.32 7.02
N ARG A 54 -4.96 4.67 6.97
CA ARG A 54 -5.87 4.74 8.13
C ARG A 54 -5.25 5.50 9.32
N ARG A 55 -4.37 6.46 9.02
CA ARG A 55 -3.73 7.29 10.05
C ARG A 55 -4.74 8.35 10.45
N ARG A 56 -5.11 8.35 11.73
CA ARG A 56 -6.04 9.34 12.29
C ARG A 56 -5.46 10.75 12.06
N PRO A 57 -6.25 11.72 11.59
CA PRO A 57 -5.75 13.09 11.44
C PRO A 57 -5.32 13.64 12.81
N PRO A 58 -4.19 14.37 12.89
CA PRO A 58 -3.80 15.05 14.12
C PRO A 58 -4.87 16.09 14.45
N ARG A 59 -5.35 16.05 15.69
CA ARG A 59 -6.26 17.04 16.26
C ARG A 59 -5.52 18.35 16.52
#